data_AF-A0A3L7ZUW3-F1
#
_entry.id   AF-A0A3L7ZUW3-F1
#
_cell.length_a   1.000
_cell.length_b   1.000
_cell.length_c   1.000
_cell.angle_alpha   90.00
_cell.angle_beta   90.00
_cell.angle_gamma   90.00
#
_symmetry.space_group_name_H-M   'P 1'
#
loop_
_entity.id
_entity.type
_entity.pdbx_description
1 polymer ?
#
loop_
_entity_poly.entity_id
_entity_poly.type
_entity_poly.pdbx_seq_one_letter_code
_entity_poly.pdbx_strand_id
1 'polypeptide(L)'
;MTKIEKLKLCNILLLFSTTLILASSIQLEATGSRGISWVWVHVIVGCTFFSNIIWHLYLHFGYKSWLQPLSKQKSRLTHWLAVFTLLTLISAFVALFHWIGSHLHSPAGAIHGKIGFVFLALTVVHTIKRIKFFKLKSKSIRK
;
A
#
# COMPACT_ATOMS: atom_id res chain seq x y z
N MET A 1 14.52 -15.36 12.85
CA MET A 1 14.27 -13.91 12.88
C MET A 1 13.32 -13.56 14.03
N THR A 2 13.74 -12.62 14.88
CA THR A 2 12.92 -12.01 15.92
C THR A 2 11.76 -11.20 15.32
N LYS A 3 10.71 -10.92 16.11
CA LYS A 3 9.57 -10.09 15.66
C LYS A 3 10.00 -8.72 15.12
N ILE A 4 11.00 -8.11 15.75
CA ILE A 4 11.54 -6.80 15.35
C ILE A 4 12.26 -6.89 14.01
N GLU A 5 13.01 -7.98 13.75
CA GLU A 5 13.66 -8.21 12.46
C GLU A 5 12.63 -8.43 11.35
N LYS A 6 11.57 -9.20 11.60
CA LYS A 6 10.45 -9.38 10.65
C LYS A 6 9.76 -8.05 10.34
N LEU A 7 9.50 -7.22 11.35
CA LEU A 7 8.93 -5.88 11.17
C LEU A 7 9.84 -4.97 10.33
N LYS A 8 11.15 -5.03 10.51
CA LYS A 8 12.09 -4.27 9.68
C LYS A 8 12.08 -4.72 8.24
N LEU A 9 12.18 -6.03 8.01
CA LEU A 9 12.10 -6.58 6.65
C LEU A 9 10.79 -6.17 5.97
N CYS A 10 9.67 -6.37 6.65
CA CYS A 10 8.35 -5.97 6.17
C CYS A 10 8.28 -4.46 5.85
N ASN A 11 8.81 -3.61 6.71
CA ASN A 11 8.82 -2.16 6.48
C ASN A 11 9.73 -1.73 5.31
N ILE A 12 10.86 -2.42 5.09
CA ILE A 12 11.73 -2.18 3.92
C ILE A 12 11.02 -2.63 2.64
N LEU A 13 10.39 -3.81 2.66
CA LEU A 13 9.61 -4.30 1.53
C LEU A 13 8.42 -3.39 1.23
N LEU A 14 7.76 -2.85 2.25
CA LEU A 14 6.70 -1.85 2.09
C LEU A 14 7.23 -0.57 1.45
N LEU A 15 8.38 -0.07 1.88
CA LEU A 15 8.98 1.12 1.28
C LEU A 15 9.28 0.89 -0.21
N PHE A 16 9.91 -0.23 -0.53
CA PHE A 16 10.22 -0.61 -1.92
C PHE A 16 8.96 -0.83 -2.76
N SER A 17 7.96 -1.56 -2.25
CA SER A 17 6.71 -1.76 -2.98
C SER A 17 5.89 -0.48 -3.10
N THR A 18 6.00 0.47 -2.16
CA THR A 18 5.40 1.81 -2.27
C THR A 18 6.00 2.58 -3.46
N THR A 19 7.32 2.51 -3.68
CA THR A 19 7.93 3.20 -4.83
C THR A 19 7.52 2.55 -6.16
N LEU A 20 7.46 1.22 -6.21
CA LEU A 20 7.01 0.51 -7.41
C LEU A 20 5.54 0.78 -7.74
N ILE A 21 4.65 0.70 -6.75
CA ILE A 21 3.22 0.94 -7.00
C ILE A 21 2.99 2.38 -7.45
N LEU A 22 3.66 3.36 -6.83
CA LEU A 22 3.58 4.77 -7.23
C LEU A 22 4.09 4.98 -8.66
N ALA A 23 5.24 4.40 -9.02
CA ALA A 23 5.78 4.52 -10.37
C ALA A 23 4.84 3.93 -11.42
N SER A 24 4.31 2.73 -11.16
CA SER A 24 3.32 2.10 -12.05
C SER A 24 2.00 2.89 -12.14
N SER A 25 1.53 3.48 -11.03
CA SER A 25 0.34 4.36 -11.03
C SER A 25 0.55 5.61 -11.88
N ILE A 26 1.70 6.28 -11.74
CA ILE A 26 2.03 7.46 -12.54
C ILE A 26 2.13 7.09 -14.02
N GLN A 27 2.76 5.96 -14.33
CA GLN A 27 2.88 5.47 -15.71
C GLN A 27 1.50 5.19 -16.32
N LEU A 28 0.58 4.56 -15.60
CA LEU A 28 -0.78 4.29 -16.08
C LEU A 28 -1.59 5.56 -16.29
N GLU A 29 -1.46 6.54 -15.40
CA GLU A 29 -2.10 7.85 -15.53
C GLU A 29 -1.57 8.61 -16.76
N ALA A 30 -0.24 8.69 -16.91
CA ALA A 30 0.41 9.41 -18.01
C ALA A 30 0.12 8.81 -19.38
N THR A 31 -0.11 7.49 -19.46
CA THR A 31 -0.39 6.79 -20.72
C THR A 31 -1.87 6.57 -20.98
N GLY A 32 -2.76 7.04 -20.09
CA GLY A 32 -4.20 6.81 -20.17
C GLY A 32 -4.56 5.32 -20.14
N SER A 33 -3.77 4.50 -19.42
CA SER A 33 -3.98 3.06 -19.26
C SER A 33 -4.10 2.26 -20.56
N ARG A 34 -3.47 2.71 -21.65
CA ARG A 34 -3.58 2.06 -22.98
C ARG A 34 -2.78 0.75 -23.10
N GLY A 35 -1.73 0.58 -22.28
CA GLY A 35 -0.86 -0.59 -22.34
C GLY A 35 -1.34 -1.73 -21.45
N ILE A 36 -1.86 -2.81 -22.05
CA ILE A 36 -2.34 -4.00 -21.32
C ILE A 36 -1.27 -4.58 -20.39
N SER A 37 -0.02 -4.66 -20.87
CA SER A 37 1.12 -5.16 -20.09
C SER A 37 1.35 -4.33 -18.83
N TRP A 38 1.28 -3.01 -18.93
CA TRP A 38 1.46 -2.09 -17.81
C TRP A 38 0.34 -2.19 -16.77
N VAL A 39 -0.89 -2.46 -17.20
CA VAL A 39 -2.01 -2.72 -16.27
C VAL A 39 -1.73 -3.97 -15.46
N TRP A 40 -1.26 -5.06 -16.09
CA TRP A 40 -0.89 -6.28 -15.37
C TRP A 40 0.30 -6.08 -14.43
N VAL A 41 1.33 -5.34 -14.85
CA VAL A 41 2.45 -4.96 -13.97
C VAL A 41 1.93 -4.24 -12.73
N HIS A 42 1.04 -3.26 -12.90
CA HIS A 42 0.43 -2.54 -11.79
C HIS A 42 -0.38 -3.47 -10.87
N VAL A 43 -1.17 -4.39 -11.43
CA VAL A 43 -1.93 -5.38 -10.65
C VAL A 43 -1.02 -6.28 -9.82
N ILE A 44 0.05 -6.83 -10.42
CA ILE A 44 1.00 -7.72 -9.72
C ILE A 44 1.72 -6.97 -8.59
N VAL A 45 2.18 -5.76 -8.87
CA VAL A 45 2.81 -4.90 -7.86
C VAL A 45 1.81 -4.53 -6.76
N GLY A 46 0.56 -4.24 -7.12
CA GLY A 46 -0.53 -3.92 -6.20
C GLY A 46 -0.86 -5.08 -5.26
N CYS A 47 -0.97 -6.30 -5.79
CA CYS A 47 -1.14 -7.51 -4.98
C CYS A 47 0.01 -7.68 -3.99
N THR A 48 1.26 -7.54 -4.45
CA THR A 48 2.46 -7.66 -3.60
C THR A 48 2.47 -6.61 -2.50
N PHE A 49 2.15 -5.36 -2.85
CA PHE A 49 2.05 -4.25 -1.89
C PHE A 49 0.98 -4.51 -0.83
N PHE A 50 -0.21 -4.97 -1.24
CA PHE A 50 -1.30 -5.25 -0.32
C PHE A 50 -1.00 -6.45 0.60
N SER A 51 -0.37 -7.51 0.08
CA SER A 51 0.14 -8.61 0.90
C SER A 51 1.13 -8.14 1.96
N ASN A 52 2.02 -7.20 1.61
CA ASN A 52 2.94 -6.59 2.58
C ASN A 52 2.21 -5.75 3.64
N ILE A 53 1.12 -5.03 3.29
CA ILE A 53 0.28 -4.32 4.26
C ILE A 53 -0.37 -5.30 5.24
N ILE A 54 -0.96 -6.37 4.72
CA ILE A 54 -1.56 -7.45 5.52
C ILE A 54 -0.54 -8.00 6.52
N TRP A 55 0.67 -8.31 6.04
CA TRP A 55 1.75 -8.81 6.88
C TRP A 55 2.20 -7.78 7.94
N HIS A 56 2.32 -6.50 7.57
CA HIS A 56 2.66 -5.43 8.48
C HIS A 56 1.63 -5.29 9.62
N LEU A 57 0.34 -5.29 9.28
CA LEU A 57 -0.74 -5.22 10.26
C LEU A 57 -0.75 -6.44 11.18
N TYR A 58 -0.51 -7.63 10.61
CA TYR A 58 -0.38 -8.87 11.39
C TYR A 58 0.78 -8.80 12.39
N LEU A 59 1.95 -8.33 11.97
CA LEU A 59 3.10 -8.19 12.86
C LEU A 59 2.87 -7.13 13.95
N HIS A 60 2.08 -6.08 13.68
CA HIS A 60 1.76 -5.05 14.65
C HIS A 60 0.70 -5.48 15.68
N PHE A 61 -0.43 -6.01 15.23
CA PHE A 61 -1.61 -6.26 16.07
C PHE A 61 -1.83 -7.74 16.43
N GLY A 62 -1.14 -8.66 15.73
CA GLY A 62 -1.41 -10.09 15.84
C GLY A 62 -2.77 -10.50 15.27
N TYR A 63 -3.09 -11.80 15.38
CA TYR A 63 -4.32 -12.38 14.81
C TYR A 63 -5.60 -11.91 15.51
N LYS A 64 -5.59 -11.82 16.85
CA LYS A 64 -6.80 -11.54 17.66
C LYS A 64 -7.31 -10.09 17.56
N SER A 65 -6.52 -9.18 17.00
CA SER A 65 -6.79 -7.73 17.05
C SER A 65 -6.73 -7.05 15.68
N TRP A 66 -6.81 -7.81 14.60
CA TRP A 66 -6.60 -7.32 13.23
C TRP A 66 -7.61 -6.25 12.78
N LEU A 67 -8.79 -6.19 13.42
CA LEU A 67 -9.85 -5.19 13.19
C LEU A 67 -9.83 -3.98 14.16
N GLN A 68 -9.01 -4.01 15.22
CA GLN A 68 -8.82 -2.84 16.09
C GLN A 68 -8.34 -1.57 15.37
N PRO A 69 -7.61 -1.64 14.24
CA PRO A 69 -7.19 -0.46 13.51
C PRO A 69 -8.31 0.39 12.95
N LEU A 70 -9.54 -0.11 12.85
CA LEU A 70 -10.68 0.66 12.34
C LEU A 70 -11.42 1.40 13.46
N SER A 71 -11.47 0.84 14.68
CA SER A 71 -12.33 1.36 15.76
C SER A 71 -11.60 2.06 16.90
N LYS A 72 -10.28 1.86 17.09
CA LYS A 72 -9.55 2.37 18.28
C LYS A 72 -8.30 3.19 17.96
N GLN A 73 -8.20 3.76 16.77
CA GLN A 73 -7.01 4.54 16.38
C GLN A 73 -6.98 5.92 17.04
N LYS A 74 -5.98 6.14 17.91
CA LYS A 74 -5.74 7.45 18.54
C LYS A 74 -5.20 8.50 17.56
N SER A 75 -4.57 8.07 16.45
CA SER A 75 -4.02 8.99 15.45
C SER A 75 -4.99 9.20 14.30
N ARG A 76 -5.41 10.44 14.06
CA ARG A 76 -6.23 10.82 12.90
C ARG A 76 -5.63 10.35 11.57
N LEU A 77 -4.29 10.42 11.44
CA LEU A 77 -3.60 9.97 10.24
C LEU A 77 -3.78 8.47 10.00
N THR A 78 -3.59 7.64 11.04
CA THR A 78 -3.76 6.18 10.91
C THR A 78 -5.22 5.81 10.64
N HIS A 79 -6.17 6.56 11.21
CA HIS A 79 -7.59 6.36 10.93
C HIS A 79 -7.91 6.63 9.45
N TRP A 80 -7.52 7.80 8.92
CA TRP A 80 -7.70 8.09 7.49
C TRP A 80 -6.94 7.11 6.60
N LEU A 81 -5.73 6.72 6.98
CA LEU A 81 -4.97 5.70 6.25
C LEU A 81 -5.75 4.38 6.15
N ALA A 82 -6.40 3.94 7.23
CA ALA A 82 -7.22 2.73 7.22
C ALA A 82 -8.46 2.87 6.32
N VAL A 83 -9.15 4.02 6.39
CA VAL A 83 -10.30 4.32 5.52
C VAL A 83 -9.89 4.29 4.04
N PHE A 84 -8.82 5.00 3.68
CA PHE A 84 -8.33 5.05 2.31
C PHE A 84 -7.74 3.71 1.85
N THR A 85 -7.19 2.88 2.74
CA THR A 85 -6.79 1.51 2.42
C THR A 85 -8.00 0.69 1.97
N LEU A 86 -9.10 0.77 2.73
CA LEU A 86 -10.33 0.04 2.40
C LEU A 86 -10.96 0.53 1.10
N LEU A 87 -11.05 1.85 0.91
CA LEU A 87 -11.56 2.45 -0.33
C LEU A 87 -10.71 2.05 -1.55
N THR A 88 -9.39 2.07 -1.41
CA THR A 88 -8.45 1.67 -2.47
C THR A 88 -8.64 0.19 -2.82
N LEU A 89 -8.78 -0.68 -1.82
CA LEU A 89 -8.98 -2.11 -2.05
C LEU A 89 -10.31 -2.41 -2.75
N ILE A 90 -11.42 -1.84 -2.27
CA ILE A 90 -12.74 -2.06 -2.87
C ILE A 90 -12.77 -1.57 -4.31
N SER A 91 -12.28 -0.34 -4.56
CA SER A 91 -12.22 0.21 -5.91
C SER A 91 -11.27 -0.58 -6.83
N ALA A 92 -10.18 -1.14 -6.29
CA ALA A 92 -9.27 -2.00 -7.05
C ALA A 92 -9.95 -3.28 -7.54
N PHE A 93 -10.72 -3.96 -6.68
CA PHE A 93 -11.46 -5.16 -7.07
C PHE A 93 -12.48 -4.85 -8.16
N VAL A 94 -13.26 -3.78 -8.01
CA VAL A 94 -14.25 -3.37 -9.02
C VAL A 94 -13.56 -3.06 -10.36
N ALA A 95 -12.45 -2.31 -10.34
CA ALA A 95 -11.69 -1.98 -11.53
C ALA A 95 -11.07 -3.24 -12.19
N LEU A 96 -10.54 -4.16 -11.39
CA LEU A 96 -9.92 -5.40 -11.86
C LEU A 96 -10.93 -6.34 -12.52
N PHE A 97 -12.09 -6.57 -11.90
CA PHE A 97 -13.12 -7.43 -12.50
C PHE A 97 -13.67 -6.84 -13.79
N HIS A 98 -13.85 -5.52 -13.85
CA HIS A 98 -14.21 -4.86 -15.10
C HIS A 98 -13.13 -5.06 -16.16
N TRP A 99 -11.86 -4.84 -15.81
CA TRP A 99 -10.73 -5.00 -16.72
C TRP A 99 -10.59 -6.41 -17.28
N ILE A 100 -10.79 -7.44 -16.45
CA ILE A 100 -10.75 -8.84 -16.90
C ILE A 100 -11.85 -9.14 -17.93
N GLY A 101 -13.02 -8.50 -17.80
CA GLY A 101 -14.15 -8.71 -18.71
C GLY A 101 -14.09 -7.89 -20.01
N SER A 102 -13.50 -6.70 -19.99
CA SER A 102 -13.56 -5.76 -21.12
C SER A 102 -12.22 -5.39 -21.74
N HIS A 103 -11.11 -5.50 -21.00
CA HIS A 103 -9.80 -4.90 -21.35
C HIS A 103 -9.86 -3.40 -21.68
N LEU A 104 -10.93 -2.72 -21.25
CA LEU A 104 -11.12 -1.29 -21.44
C LEU A 104 -10.94 -0.56 -20.11
N HIS A 105 -10.35 0.63 -20.20
CA HIS A 105 -10.29 1.53 -19.06
C HIS A 105 -11.70 2.01 -18.70
N SER A 106 -12.06 1.89 -17.42
CA SER A 106 -13.40 2.26 -16.93
C SER A 106 -13.35 3.49 -16.03
N PRO A 107 -14.48 4.20 -15.87
CA PRO A 107 -14.62 5.24 -14.86
C PRO A 107 -14.26 4.74 -13.44
N ALA A 108 -14.51 3.45 -13.14
CA ALA A 108 -14.12 2.84 -11.87
C ALA A 108 -12.59 2.77 -11.72
N GLY A 109 -11.85 2.45 -12.79
CA GLY A 109 -10.39 2.51 -12.82
C GLY A 109 -9.85 3.92 -12.58
N ALA A 110 -10.47 4.95 -13.19
CA ALA A 110 -10.10 6.35 -12.96
C ALA A 110 -10.34 6.78 -11.51
N ILE A 111 -11.49 6.40 -10.92
CA ILE A 111 -11.80 6.66 -9.51
C ILE A 111 -10.80 5.96 -8.60
N HIS A 112 -10.50 4.69 -8.87
CA HIS A 112 -9.49 3.91 -8.15
C HIS A 112 -8.14 4.63 -8.15
N GLY A 113 -7.68 5.12 -9.30
CA GLY A 113 -6.42 5.86 -9.42
C GLY A 113 -6.35 7.08 -8.50
N LYS A 114 -7.41 7.91 -8.49
CA LYS A 114 -7.47 9.10 -7.63
C LYS A 114 -7.48 8.77 -6.14
N ILE A 115 -8.29 7.80 -5.73
CA ILE A 115 -8.33 7.31 -4.34
C ILE A 115 -6.96 6.73 -3.95
N GLY A 116 -6.35 5.95 -4.84
CA GLY A 116 -5.03 5.35 -4.66
C GLY A 116 -3.92 6.40 -4.49
N PHE A 117 -3.94 7.50 -5.25
CA PHE A 117 -2.98 8.59 -5.06
C PHE A 117 -3.11 9.27 -3.71
N VAL A 118 -4.33 9.50 -3.22
CA VAL A 118 -4.55 10.04 -1.87
C VAL A 118 -4.04 9.06 -0.81
N PHE A 119 -4.33 7.77 -0.97
CA PHE A 119 -3.82 6.72 -0.09
C PHE A 119 -2.28 6.68 -0.07
N LEU A 120 -1.62 6.77 -1.23
CA LEU A 120 -0.16 6.80 -1.32
C LEU A 120 0.43 8.06 -0.68
N ALA A 121 -0.20 9.23 -0.86
CA ALA A 121 0.23 10.45 -0.19
C ALA A 121 0.17 10.31 1.35
N LEU A 122 -0.92 9.76 1.88
CA LEU A 122 -1.05 9.47 3.31
C LEU A 122 0.00 8.45 3.79
N THR A 123 0.30 7.43 2.97
CA THR A 123 1.32 6.41 3.24
C THR A 123 2.72 7.02 3.32
N VAL A 124 3.05 7.96 2.43
CA VAL A 124 4.33 8.69 2.45
C VAL A 124 4.43 9.54 3.71
N VAL A 125 3.39 10.32 4.05
CA VAL A 125 3.36 11.13 5.28
C VAL A 125 3.50 10.25 6.53
N HIS A 126 2.82 9.10 6.56
CA HIS A 126 2.95 8.11 7.63
C HIS A 126 4.40 7.61 7.76
N THR A 127 5.01 7.23 6.63
CA THR A 127 6.38 6.72 6.56
C THR A 127 7.39 7.75 7.06
N ILE A 128 7.27 9.02 6.62
CA ILE A 128 8.13 10.12 7.09
C ILE A 128 8.03 10.29 8.60
N LYS A 129 6.81 10.27 9.17
CA LYS A 129 6.59 10.34 10.63
C LYS A 129 7.14 9.14 11.41
N ARG A 130 7.50 8.05 10.72
CA ARG A 130 8.05 6.82 11.31
C ARG A 130 9.50 6.54 10.88
N ILE A 131 10.13 7.45 10.14
CA ILE A 131 11.45 7.23 9.54
C ILE A 131 12.57 6.96 10.56
N LYS A 132 12.40 7.44 11.80
CA LYS A 132 13.33 7.19 12.92
C LYS A 132 13.49 5.68 13.21
N PHE A 133 12.46 4.86 12.95
CA PHE A 133 12.52 3.40 13.12
C PHE A 133 13.59 2.75 12.24
N PHE A 134 13.83 3.30 11.05
CA PHE A 134 14.86 2.84 10.12
C PHE A 134 16.25 3.34 10.52
N LYS A 135 16.36 4.54 11.10
CA LYS A 135 17.65 5.15 11.51
C LYS A 135 18.27 4.53 12.77
N LEU A 136 17.47 4.05 13.72
CA LEU A 136 17.92 3.66 15.07
C LEU A 136 18.87 2.45 15.14
N LYS A 137 19.13 1.69 14.06
CA LYS A 137 20.05 0.53 14.10
C LYS A 137 21.26 0.61 13.18
N SER A 138 21.46 1.69 12.42
CA SER A 138 22.77 1.92 11.78
C SER A 138 23.90 1.99 12.84
N LYS A 139 23.59 2.41 14.08
CA LYS A 139 24.54 2.43 15.21
C LYS A 139 24.74 1.10 15.95
N SER A 140 23.94 0.05 15.71
CA SER A 140 24.03 -1.20 16.48
C SER A 140 24.68 -2.36 15.72
N ILE A 141 25.10 -2.16 14.47
CA ILE A 141 25.96 -3.09 13.70
C ILE A 141 27.44 -2.66 13.83
N ARG A 142 27.77 -1.84 14.83
CA ARG A 142 29.11 -1.29 15.07
C ARG A 142 29.56 -1.45 16.52
N LYS A 143 29.14 -2.54 17.16
CA LYS A 143 29.71 -3.01 18.42
C LYS A 143 29.97 -4.50 18.32
#